data_AF-A0A8W8IZT3-F1
#
_entry.id   AF-A0A8W8IZT3-F1
#
_cell.length_a   1.000
_cell.length_b   1.000
_cell.length_c   1.000
_cell.angle_alpha   90.00
_cell.angle_beta   90.00
_cell.angle_gamma   90.00
#
_symmetry.space_group_name_H-M   'P 1'
#
loop_
_entity.id
_entity.type
_entity.pdbx_description
1 polymer ?
#
loop_
_entity_poly.entity_id
_entity_poly.type
_entity_poly.pdbx_seq_one_letter_code
_entity_poly.pdbx_strand_id
1 'polypeptide(L)'
;MEFLLALSLPNHWMKHFFLGHIYLELQLNEEGLKIYQHLMDKGFVKSSYIVSQVAMAYNNMREVDMAVNAFTELTEMDPYRLENMDYFSNTLYIKEMRADLAHLAHRCCDIDKYREETCVVIGNYYSLRQQHEKAVLYFQRALKLNPQYLSAWTLMGHEFMELKNTTAAIQAYRQAIG
;
A
#
# COMPACT_ATOMS: atom_id res chain seq x y z
N MET A 1 19.97 -1.67 -14.62
CA MET A 1 19.62 -0.48 -15.44
C MET A 1 19.81 -0.77 -16.95
N GLU A 2 20.94 -1.34 -17.37
CA GLU A 2 21.21 -1.70 -18.79
C GLU A 2 20.16 -2.64 -19.41
N PHE A 3 19.60 -3.59 -18.65
CA PHE A 3 18.60 -4.53 -19.16
C PHE A 3 17.26 -3.87 -19.57
N LEU A 4 16.85 -2.80 -18.87
CA LEU A 4 15.60 -2.09 -19.21
C LEU A 4 15.74 -1.22 -20.45
N LEU A 5 16.92 -0.63 -20.66
CA LEU A 5 17.25 0.13 -21.86
C LEU A 5 17.46 -0.77 -23.09
N ALA A 6 17.79 -2.05 -22.88
CA ALA A 6 17.95 -3.06 -23.93
C ALA A 6 16.61 -3.65 -24.44
N LEU A 7 15.49 -3.43 -23.73
CA LEU A 7 14.18 -3.89 -24.17
C LEU A 7 13.69 -3.08 -25.38
N SER A 8 13.73 -3.72 -26.57
CA SER A 8 13.14 -3.17 -27.80
C SER A 8 11.61 -3.28 -27.77
N LEU A 9 10.98 -2.42 -26.97
CA LEU A 9 9.53 -2.29 -26.93
C LEU A 9 9.07 -1.25 -27.96
N PRO A 10 7.98 -1.52 -28.71
CA PRO A 10 7.37 -0.55 -29.61
C PRO A 10 7.11 0.78 -28.92
N ASN A 11 7.27 1.89 -29.66
CA ASN A 11 7.01 3.22 -29.12
C ASN A 11 5.50 3.44 -28.97
N HIS A 12 4.97 3.08 -27.81
CA HIS A 12 3.55 3.09 -27.49
C HIS A 12 3.35 3.51 -26.03
N TRP A 13 2.24 4.16 -25.69
CA TRP A 13 1.98 4.66 -24.33
C TRP A 13 2.01 3.53 -23.27
N MET A 14 1.60 2.30 -23.61
CA MET A 14 1.75 1.13 -22.73
C MET A 14 3.20 0.84 -22.32
N LYS A 15 4.19 1.16 -23.16
CA LYS A 15 5.61 1.05 -22.77
C LYS A 15 5.91 1.93 -21.56
N HIS A 16 5.34 3.13 -21.50
CA HIS A 16 5.52 4.04 -20.38
C HIS A 16 4.80 3.53 -19.11
N PHE A 17 3.62 2.92 -19.23
CA PHE A 17 2.98 2.25 -18.09
C PHE A 17 3.87 1.15 -17.51
N PHE A 18 4.40 0.28 -18.39
CA PHE A 18 5.31 -0.78 -17.98
C PHE A 18 6.58 -0.23 -17.33
N LEU A 19 7.26 0.72 -17.98
CA LEU A 19 8.48 1.32 -17.43
C LEU A 19 8.21 1.99 -16.09
N GLY A 20 7.16 2.83 -15.98
CA GLY A 20 6.78 3.50 -14.74
C GLY A 20 6.58 2.50 -13.59
N HIS A 21 5.88 1.40 -13.85
CA HIS A 21 5.68 0.34 -12.86
C HIS A 21 7.01 -0.30 -12.42
N ILE A 22 7.86 -0.68 -13.38
CA ILE A 22 9.15 -1.29 -13.07
C ILE A 22 10.09 -0.33 -12.31
N TYR A 23 10.07 0.98 -12.62
CA TYR A 23 10.85 1.95 -11.86
C TYR A 23 10.42 2.00 -10.39
N LEU A 24 9.12 1.91 -10.09
CA LEU A 24 8.64 1.84 -8.70
C LEU A 24 9.04 0.53 -8.01
N GLU A 25 8.90 -0.61 -8.68
CA GLU A 25 9.35 -1.91 -8.15
C GLU A 25 10.86 -1.91 -7.82
N LEU A 26 11.66 -1.23 -8.63
CA LEU A 26 13.10 -1.05 -8.41
C LEU A 26 13.45 0.05 -7.39
N GLN A 27 12.45 0.63 -6.71
CA GLN A 27 12.61 1.73 -5.74
C GLN A 27 13.21 3.02 -6.33
N LEU A 28 13.14 3.17 -7.66
CA LEU A 28 13.53 4.38 -8.39
C LEU A 28 12.31 5.31 -8.52
N ASN A 29 11.77 5.71 -7.36
CA ASN A 29 10.46 6.37 -7.26
C ASN A 29 10.39 7.70 -8.05
N GLU A 30 11.44 8.51 -8.02
CA GLU A 30 11.49 9.78 -8.76
C GLU A 30 11.41 9.60 -10.28
N GLU A 31 12.09 8.59 -10.82
CA GLU A 31 12.07 8.29 -12.25
C GLU A 31 10.71 7.71 -12.68
N GLY A 32 10.10 6.86 -11.84
CA GLY A 32 8.74 6.38 -12.03
C GLY A 32 7.72 7.53 -12.04
N LEU A 33 7.83 8.47 -11.10
CA LEU A 33 6.97 9.66 -11.02
C LEU A 33 7.07 10.54 -12.27
N LYS A 34 8.27 10.77 -12.81
CA LYS A 34 8.44 11.52 -14.07
C LYS A 34 7.68 10.88 -15.22
N ILE A 35 7.70 9.54 -15.31
CA ILE A 35 6.97 8.79 -16.34
C ILE A 35 5.47 8.90 -16.15
N TYR A 36 4.97 8.77 -14.91
CA TYR A 36 3.55 8.91 -14.63
C TYR A 36 3.05 10.33 -14.85
N GLN A 37 3.82 11.35 -14.49
CA GLN A 37 3.51 12.75 -14.82
C GLN A 37 3.42 12.94 -16.34
N HIS A 38 4.38 12.40 -17.10
CA HIS A 38 4.32 12.44 -18.55
C HIS A 38 3.04 11.79 -19.11
N LEU A 39 2.62 10.65 -18.55
CA LEU A 39 1.37 10.00 -18.94
C LEU A 39 0.14 10.84 -18.58
N MET A 40 0.12 11.49 -17.41
CA MET A 40 -0.95 12.40 -17.03
C MET A 40 -1.06 13.58 -18.00
N ASP A 41 0.07 14.18 -18.38
CA ASP A 41 0.14 15.29 -19.36
C ASP A 41 -0.35 14.87 -20.76
N LYS A 42 -0.29 13.57 -21.08
CA LYS A 42 -0.82 12.97 -22.32
C LYS A 42 -2.30 12.62 -22.25
N GLY A 43 -2.99 12.99 -21.18
CA GLY A 43 -4.45 12.85 -21.03
C GLY A 43 -4.89 11.73 -20.10
N PHE A 44 -3.96 11.00 -19.47
CA PHE A 44 -4.30 9.92 -18.53
C PHE A 44 -4.47 10.38 -17.07
N VAL A 45 -4.70 11.69 -16.84
CA VAL A 45 -4.84 12.27 -15.49
C VAL A 45 -5.95 11.61 -14.65
N LYS A 46 -7.02 11.11 -15.28
CA LYS A 46 -8.13 10.43 -14.59
C LYS A 46 -7.96 8.90 -14.47
N SER A 47 -6.78 8.38 -14.76
CA SER A 47 -6.50 6.95 -14.63
C SER A 47 -6.29 6.60 -13.17
N SER A 48 -7.25 5.88 -12.56
CA SER A 48 -7.13 5.43 -11.16
C SER A 48 -5.88 4.56 -10.95
N TYR A 49 -5.48 3.78 -11.95
CA TYR A 49 -4.20 3.08 -11.94
C TYR A 49 -3.02 4.03 -11.75
N ILE A 50 -2.87 5.06 -12.58
CA ILE A 50 -1.72 5.98 -12.50
C ILE A 50 -1.74 6.74 -11.18
N VAL A 51 -2.89 7.26 -10.75
CA VAL A 51 -3.01 7.94 -9.45
C VAL A 51 -2.61 7.01 -8.30
N SER A 52 -2.99 5.73 -8.35
CA SER A 52 -2.57 4.75 -7.36
C SER A 52 -1.07 4.50 -7.35
N GLN A 53 -0.42 4.47 -8.52
CA GLN A 53 1.04 4.31 -8.62
C GLN A 53 1.78 5.54 -8.10
N VAL A 54 1.27 6.74 -8.38
CA VAL A 54 1.81 8.00 -7.82
C VAL A 54 1.68 8.02 -6.29
N ALA A 55 0.53 7.62 -5.75
CA ALA A 55 0.32 7.53 -4.31
C ALA A 55 1.29 6.53 -3.64
N MET A 56 1.50 5.36 -4.26
CA MET A 56 2.51 4.38 -3.82
C MET A 56 3.93 4.94 -3.88
N ALA A 57 4.28 5.67 -4.95
CA ALA A 57 5.60 6.28 -5.07
C ALA A 57 5.88 7.29 -3.95
N TYR A 58 4.91 8.15 -3.63
CA TYR A 58 5.01 9.07 -2.48
C TYR A 58 5.12 8.32 -1.15
N ASN A 59 4.37 7.23 -0.98
CA ASN A 59 4.48 6.38 0.20
C ASN A 59 5.90 5.77 0.35
N ASN A 60 6.46 5.23 -0.73
CA ASN A 60 7.82 4.66 -0.76
C ASN A 60 8.89 5.73 -0.44
N MET A 61 8.70 6.95 -0.92
CA MET A 61 9.58 8.10 -0.63
C MET A 61 9.41 8.66 0.78
N ARG A 62 8.43 8.17 1.56
CA ARG A 62 8.01 8.71 2.86
C ARG A 62 7.55 10.16 2.81
N GLU A 63 7.05 10.59 1.65
CA GLU A 63 6.41 11.89 1.46
C GLU A 63 4.95 11.81 1.89
N VAL A 64 4.76 11.73 3.22
CA VAL A 64 3.50 11.29 3.83
C VAL A 64 2.32 12.19 3.46
N ASP A 65 2.50 13.51 3.42
CA ASP A 65 1.42 14.45 3.07
C ASP A 65 0.98 14.30 1.60
N MET A 66 1.94 14.13 0.68
CA MET A 66 1.63 13.90 -0.73
C MET A 66 0.93 12.56 -0.93
N ALA A 67 1.35 11.51 -0.21
CA ALA A 67 0.70 10.21 -0.24
C ALA A 67 -0.75 10.28 0.26
N VAL A 68 -1.02 10.96 1.39
CA VAL A 68 -2.40 11.13 1.91
C VAL A 68 -3.28 11.83 0.89
N ASN A 69 -2.81 12.92 0.29
CA ASN A 69 -3.58 13.66 -0.72
C ASN A 69 -3.90 12.79 -1.93
N ALA A 70 -2.90 12.10 -2.49
CA ALA A 70 -3.08 11.24 -3.67
C ALA A 70 -4.00 10.05 -3.39
N PHE A 71 -3.90 9.41 -2.21
CA PHE A 71 -4.82 8.33 -1.84
C PHE A 71 -6.24 8.85 -1.57
N THR A 72 -6.38 10.03 -0.99
CA THR A 72 -7.70 10.65 -0.77
C THR A 72 -8.39 10.88 -2.11
N GLU A 73 -7.71 11.53 -3.05
CA GLU A 73 -8.19 11.71 -4.44
C GLU A 73 -8.54 10.38 -5.10
N LEU A 74 -7.68 9.35 -4.94
CA LEU A 74 -7.94 8.02 -5.48
C LEU A 74 -9.26 7.44 -4.95
N THR A 75 -9.54 7.56 -3.65
CA THR A 75 -10.76 7.01 -3.04
C THR A 75 -12.03 7.80 -3.37
N GLU A 76 -11.90 9.05 -3.81
CA GLU A 76 -13.01 9.85 -4.34
C GLU A 76 -13.29 9.48 -5.79
N MET A 77 -12.25 9.27 -6.58
CA MET A 77 -12.34 8.95 -8.00
C MET A 77 -12.76 7.50 -8.27
N ASP A 78 -12.32 6.55 -7.44
CA ASP A 78 -12.66 5.13 -7.52
C ASP A 78 -13.09 4.58 -6.14
N PRO A 79 -14.34 4.81 -5.71
CA PRO A 79 -14.76 4.55 -4.34
C PRO A 79 -14.79 3.09 -3.91
N TYR A 80 -14.78 2.15 -4.87
CA TYR A 80 -14.88 0.71 -4.64
C TYR A 80 -13.52 -0.01 -4.79
N ARG A 81 -12.45 0.71 -5.09
CA ARG A 81 -11.09 0.16 -5.19
C ARG A 81 -10.56 -0.23 -3.81
N LEU A 82 -10.12 -1.48 -3.69
CA LEU A 82 -9.43 -1.98 -2.49
C LEU A 82 -7.92 -2.15 -2.67
N GLU A 83 -7.46 -2.19 -3.92
CA GLU A 83 -6.05 -2.28 -4.25
C GLU A 83 -5.28 -1.08 -3.68
N ASN A 84 -4.18 -1.37 -2.99
CA ASN A 84 -3.27 -0.44 -2.33
C ASN A 84 -3.88 0.32 -1.12
N MET A 85 -5.06 -0.06 -0.64
CA MET A 85 -5.65 0.58 0.55
C MET A 85 -4.90 0.24 1.84
N ASP A 86 -4.13 -0.85 1.86
CA ASP A 86 -3.19 -1.17 2.92
C ASP A 86 -2.09 -0.08 3.03
N TYR A 87 -1.51 0.37 1.92
CA TYR A 87 -0.57 1.50 1.90
C TYR A 87 -1.22 2.80 2.38
N PHE A 88 -2.46 3.08 1.98
CA PHE A 88 -3.18 4.24 2.48
C PHE A 88 -3.39 4.16 3.99
N SER A 89 -3.82 2.99 4.49
CA SER A 89 -4.02 2.77 5.93
C SER A 89 -2.73 2.91 6.73
N ASN A 90 -1.58 2.45 6.22
CA ASN A 90 -0.26 2.66 6.82
C ASN A 90 0.09 4.16 6.87
N THR A 91 -0.22 4.90 5.80
CA THR A 91 0.03 6.34 5.73
C THR A 91 -0.81 7.10 6.77
N LEU A 92 -2.10 6.77 6.88
CA LEU A 92 -3.00 7.35 7.88
C LEU A 92 -2.59 6.98 9.32
N TYR A 93 -2.12 5.75 9.52
CA TYR A 93 -1.57 5.30 10.80
C TYR A 93 -0.36 6.14 11.23
N ILE A 94 0.61 6.37 10.32
CA ILE A 94 1.80 7.20 10.59
C ILE A 94 1.42 8.64 10.93
N LYS A 95 0.38 9.19 10.30
CA LYS A 95 -0.16 10.54 10.59
C LYS A 95 -1.07 10.59 11.82
N GLU A 96 -1.33 9.45 12.47
CA GLU A 96 -2.30 9.30 13.56
C GLU A 96 -3.71 9.82 13.22
N MET A 97 -4.10 9.75 11.94
CA MET A 97 -5.41 10.20 11.44
C MET A 97 -6.51 9.18 11.78
N ARG A 98 -6.89 9.13 13.06
CA ARG A 98 -7.81 8.13 13.62
C ARG A 98 -9.18 8.11 12.93
N ALA A 99 -9.74 9.28 12.61
CA ALA A 99 -11.05 9.39 12.01
C ALA A 99 -11.05 8.84 10.58
N ASP A 100 -10.07 9.24 9.77
CA ASP A 100 -9.94 8.81 8.38
C ASP A 100 -9.63 7.32 8.27
N LEU A 101 -8.76 6.80 9.15
CA LEU A 101 -8.47 5.37 9.19
C LEU A 101 -9.71 4.55 9.59
N ALA A 102 -10.52 5.05 10.53
CA ALA A 102 -11.78 4.39 10.89
C ALA A 102 -12.78 4.38 9.73
N HIS A 103 -12.89 5.49 9.01
CA HIS A 103 -13.74 5.60 7.83
C HIS A 103 -13.28 4.67 6.71
N LEU A 104 -11.98 4.62 6.44
CA LEU A 104 -11.38 3.70 5.46
C LEU A 104 -11.64 2.24 5.85
N ALA A 105 -11.42 1.87 7.11
CA ALA A 105 -11.67 0.50 7.59
C ALA A 105 -13.13 0.06 7.44
N HIS A 106 -14.09 0.95 7.75
CA HIS A 106 -15.50 0.69 7.52
C HIS A 106 -15.80 0.48 6.03
N ARG A 107 -15.36 1.40 5.18
CA ARG A 107 -15.56 1.30 3.72
C ARG A 107 -14.98 0.02 3.14
N CYS A 108 -13.73 -0.31 3.45
CA CYS A 108 -13.10 -1.53 2.93
C CYS A 108 -13.85 -2.79 3.37
N CYS A 109 -14.34 -2.82 4.62
CA CYS A 109 -15.14 -3.91 5.15
C CYS A 109 -16.48 -4.07 4.42
N ASP A 110 -17.14 -2.96 4.09
CA ASP A 110 -18.42 -2.95 3.39
C ASP A 110 -18.30 -3.40 1.93
N ILE A 111 -17.18 -3.07 1.27
CA ILE A 111 -16.91 -3.47 -0.12
C ILE A 111 -16.54 -4.96 -0.19
N ASP A 112 -15.49 -5.38 0.52
CA ASP A 112 -15.07 -6.78 0.62
C ASP A 112 -14.25 -7.04 1.88
N LYS A 113 -14.88 -7.68 2.86
CA LYS A 113 -14.26 -8.05 4.13
C LYS A 113 -13.28 -9.23 4.05
N TYR A 114 -13.25 -9.99 2.96
CA TYR A 114 -12.43 -11.20 2.80
C TYR A 114 -11.24 -11.00 1.87
N ARG A 115 -10.73 -9.77 1.81
CA ARG A 115 -9.53 -9.39 1.07
C ARG A 115 -8.36 -9.12 2.03
N GLU A 116 -7.14 -9.41 1.61
CA GLU A 116 -5.92 -9.20 2.39
C GLU A 116 -5.67 -7.71 2.71
N GLU A 117 -5.85 -6.81 1.74
CA GLU A 117 -5.75 -5.36 1.96
C GLU A 117 -6.75 -4.91 3.03
N THR A 118 -8.02 -5.31 2.92
CA THR A 118 -9.07 -4.97 3.90
C THR A 118 -8.71 -5.47 5.30
N CYS A 119 -8.17 -6.70 5.40
CA CYS A 119 -7.72 -7.23 6.67
C CYS A 119 -6.60 -6.40 7.28
N VAL A 120 -5.63 -5.94 6.47
CA VAL A 120 -4.56 -5.05 6.95
C VAL A 120 -5.09 -3.69 7.37
N VAL A 121 -5.99 -3.08 6.59
CA VAL A 121 -6.64 -1.80 6.93
C VAL A 121 -7.32 -1.88 8.30
N ILE A 122 -8.12 -2.94 8.53
CA ILE A 122 -8.80 -3.14 9.82
C ILE A 122 -7.80 -3.44 10.94
N GLY A 123 -6.73 -4.19 10.64
CA GLY A 123 -5.64 -4.44 11.59
C GLY A 123 -4.99 -3.14 12.07
N ASN A 124 -4.63 -2.25 11.13
CA ASN A 124 -4.09 -0.92 11.42
C ASN A 124 -5.07 -0.05 12.21
N TYR A 125 -6.36 -0.10 11.90
CA TYR A 125 -7.39 0.58 12.69
C TYR A 125 -7.40 0.12 14.16
N TYR A 126 -7.32 -1.19 14.42
CA TYR A 126 -7.24 -1.70 15.78
C TYR A 126 -5.91 -1.38 16.47
N SER A 127 -4.80 -1.44 15.73
CA SER A 127 -3.47 -1.06 16.21
C SER A 127 -3.45 0.39 16.69
N LEU A 128 -3.99 1.33 15.89
CA LEU A 128 -4.06 2.75 16.26
C LEU A 128 -4.93 3.02 17.49
N ARG A 129 -5.84 2.09 17.82
CA ARG A 129 -6.67 2.08 19.03
C ARG A 129 -6.03 1.31 20.19
N GLN A 130 -4.78 0.88 20.06
CA GLN A 130 -4.02 0.10 21.06
C GLN A 130 -4.69 -1.26 21.37
N GLN A 131 -5.46 -1.79 20.42
CA GLN A 131 -6.09 -3.11 20.52
C GLN A 131 -5.25 -4.14 19.78
N HIS A 132 -4.00 -4.31 20.22
CA HIS A 132 -2.96 -5.09 19.53
C HIS A 132 -3.37 -6.55 19.26
N GLU A 133 -4.05 -7.21 20.20
CA GLU A 133 -4.53 -8.59 19.99
C GLU A 133 -5.51 -8.71 18.82
N LYS A 134 -6.40 -7.70 18.65
CA LYS A 134 -7.31 -7.66 17.50
C LYS A 134 -6.57 -7.32 16.22
N ALA A 135 -5.60 -6.43 16.27
CA ALA A 135 -4.74 -6.12 15.12
C ALA A 135 -4.04 -7.39 14.61
N VAL A 136 -3.39 -8.13 15.51
CA VAL A 136 -2.77 -9.44 15.22
C VAL A 136 -3.77 -10.41 14.60
N LEU A 137 -4.99 -10.51 15.14
CA LEU A 137 -6.02 -11.40 14.58
C LEU A 137 -6.36 -11.06 13.13
N TYR A 138 -6.44 -9.78 12.78
CA TYR A 138 -6.72 -9.35 11.40
C TYR A 138 -5.52 -9.52 10.48
N PHE A 139 -4.30 -9.27 10.94
CA PHE A 139 -3.09 -9.58 10.17
C PHE A 139 -2.97 -11.09 9.91
N GLN A 140 -3.29 -11.94 10.89
CA GLN A 140 -3.37 -13.39 10.68
C GLN A 140 -4.45 -13.79 9.65
N ARG A 141 -5.56 -13.05 9.56
CA ARG A 141 -6.57 -13.28 8.52
C ARG A 141 -6.04 -12.91 7.14
N ALA A 142 -5.34 -11.78 6.99
CA ALA A 142 -4.65 -11.43 5.75
C ALA A 142 -3.68 -12.56 5.32
N LEU A 143 -2.90 -13.09 6.26
CA LEU A 143 -1.94 -14.17 6.02
C LEU A 143 -2.59 -15.53 5.72
N LYS A 144 -3.83 -15.76 6.16
CA LYS A 144 -4.60 -16.96 5.75
C LYS A 144 -5.09 -16.87 4.31
N LEU A 145 -5.37 -15.65 3.83
CA LEU A 145 -5.78 -15.41 2.45
C LEU A 145 -4.56 -15.46 1.53
N ASN A 146 -3.49 -14.78 1.93
CA ASN A 146 -2.23 -14.74 1.20
C ASN A 146 -1.04 -14.90 2.17
N PRO A 147 -0.46 -16.10 2.29
CA PRO A 147 0.67 -16.36 3.18
C PRO A 147 1.94 -15.56 2.84
N GLN A 148 2.05 -15.05 1.62
CA GLN A 148 3.19 -14.25 1.12
C GLN A 148 2.96 -12.74 1.28
N TYR A 149 1.90 -12.32 1.97
CA TYR A 149 1.58 -10.91 2.13
C TYR A 149 2.52 -10.22 3.13
N LEU A 150 3.61 -9.64 2.60
CA LEU A 150 4.75 -9.13 3.35
C LEU A 150 4.36 -8.06 4.40
N SER A 151 3.44 -7.18 4.04
CA SER A 151 2.97 -6.10 4.91
C SER A 151 2.30 -6.65 6.17
N ALA A 152 1.47 -7.69 6.06
CA ALA A 152 0.83 -8.32 7.21
C ALA A 152 1.84 -9.01 8.15
N TRP A 153 2.89 -9.66 7.64
CA TRP A 153 3.95 -10.22 8.49
C TRP A 153 4.70 -9.14 9.26
N THR A 154 5.04 -8.04 8.58
CA THR A 154 5.76 -6.91 9.18
C THR A 154 4.92 -6.25 10.27
N LEU A 155 3.66 -5.92 9.97
CA LEU A 155 2.74 -5.27 10.90
C LEU A 155 2.42 -6.19 12.09
N MET A 156 2.21 -7.48 11.87
CA MET A 156 2.04 -8.44 12.96
C MET A 156 3.27 -8.52 13.87
N GLY A 157 4.47 -8.40 13.31
CA GLY A 157 5.70 -8.27 14.09
C GLY A 157 5.71 -7.03 14.98
N HIS A 158 5.27 -5.87 14.46
CA HIS A 158 5.13 -4.64 15.24
C HIS A 158 4.15 -4.84 16.41
N GLU A 159 2.98 -5.43 16.16
CA GLU A 159 2.00 -5.68 17.23
C GLU A 159 2.51 -6.63 18.31
N PHE A 160 3.28 -7.66 17.93
CA PHE A 160 3.89 -8.55 18.92
C PHE A 160 4.95 -7.86 19.77
N MET A 161 5.65 -6.85 19.25
CA MET A 161 6.54 -6.01 20.04
C MET A 161 5.77 -5.19 21.08
N GLU A 162 4.64 -4.58 20.70
CA GLU A 162 3.76 -3.85 21.62
C GLU A 162 3.19 -4.77 22.72
N LEU A 163 2.86 -6.01 22.36
CA LEU A 163 2.45 -7.06 23.30
C LEU A 163 3.60 -7.64 24.14
N LYS A 164 4.85 -7.16 23.96
CA LYS A 164 6.07 -7.67 24.60
C LYS A 164 6.33 -9.16 24.35
N ASN A 165 5.79 -9.70 23.26
CA ASN A 165 6.03 -11.07 22.81
C ASN A 165 7.14 -11.08 21.76
N THR A 166 8.37 -10.83 22.21
CA THR A 166 9.55 -10.73 21.35
C THR A 166 9.81 -11.99 20.53
N THR A 167 9.48 -13.17 21.08
CA THR A 167 9.66 -14.46 20.37
C THR A 167 8.76 -14.54 19.14
N ALA A 168 7.47 -14.20 19.29
CA ALA A 168 6.53 -14.17 18.16
C ALA A 168 6.88 -13.07 17.16
N ALA A 169 7.34 -11.90 17.63
CA ALA A 169 7.78 -10.81 16.76
C ALA A 169 8.96 -11.25 15.86
N ILE A 170 10.00 -11.88 16.42
CA ILE A 170 11.15 -12.38 15.66
C ILE A 170 10.70 -13.40 14.61
N GLN A 171 9.76 -14.29 14.96
CA GLN A 171 9.23 -15.26 14.02
C GLN A 171 8.49 -14.57 12.86
N ALA A 172 7.65 -13.57 13.16
CA ALA A 172 6.92 -12.81 12.15
C ALA A 172 7.86 -12.06 11.20
N TYR A 173 8.88 -11.37 11.73
CA TYR A 173 9.86 -10.68 10.88
C TYR A 173 10.69 -11.64 10.03
N ARG A 174 11.01 -12.85 10.53
CA ARG A 174 11.70 -13.87 9.72
C ARG A 174 10.85 -14.32 8.55
N GLN A 175 9.54 -14.44 8.71
CA GLN A 175 8.63 -14.76 7.59
C GLN A 175 8.50 -13.60 6.61
N ALA A 176 8.66 -12.34 7.06
CA ALA A 176 8.64 -11.18 6.17
C ALA A 176 9.88 -11.05 5.28
N ILE A 177 11.00 -11.69 5.65
CA ILE A 177 12.27 -11.63 4.90
C ILE A 177 12.50 -12.92 4.07
N GLY A 178 11.88 -14.02 4.51
CA GLY A 178 12.12 -15.37 4.01
C GLY A 178 11.46 -15.71 2.69
#